data_AF-A0A4Q2Y2R6-F1
#
_entry.id   AF-A0A4Q2Y2R6-F1
#
_cell.length_a   1.000
_cell.length_b   1.000
_cell.length_c   1.000
_cell.angle_alpha   90.00
_cell.angle_beta   90.00
_cell.angle_gamma   90.00
#
_symmetry.space_group_name_H-M   'P 1'
#
loop_
_entity.id
_entity.type
_entity.pdbx_description
1 polymer ?
#
loop_
_entity_poly.entity_id
_entity_poly.type
_entity_poly.pdbx_seq_one_letter_code
_entity_poly.pdbx_strand_id
1 'polypeptide(L)'
;MMKRTTAILMALLCGSVPAAETAGSVFGSTEKSAGAMIGIFYDLKQNQRRQPVKVNYLQTLGEFLDSGWDENVLSRFFRGTKPVYATDVFIPTMSAGAAPEAFDLAGVVQPMSWFVIYKAQVSPPEDGTYRFVGASDDVMAVGVNGRTVLVSHYMGTQNTSKWRQQDPKENTKAWAGELRRGDWFEAKKGQPIDLDILIGEYPGNIFAAWLLIEKKGATYPMVDDRHGRQIALPV
;
A
#
# COMPACT_ATOMS: atom_id res chain seq x y z
N MET A 1 -63.27 5.06 38.89
CA MET A 1 -62.49 5.60 37.76
C MET A 1 -61.00 5.37 38.06
N MET A 2 -60.42 4.27 37.59
CA MET A 2 -58.97 4.02 37.64
C MET A 2 -58.64 3.01 36.54
N LYS A 3 -57.85 3.44 35.55
CA LYS A 3 -57.53 2.70 34.33
C LYS A 3 -56.51 1.58 34.67
N ARG A 4 -56.80 0.35 34.24
CA ARG A 4 -55.81 -0.74 34.18
C ARG A 4 -55.01 -0.60 32.90
N THR A 5 -53.71 -0.43 33.02
CA THR A 5 -52.78 -0.34 31.88
C THR A 5 -52.27 -1.74 31.57
N THR A 6 -52.67 -2.29 30.42
CA THR A 6 -52.12 -3.53 29.87
C THR A 6 -50.77 -3.21 29.22
N ALA A 7 -49.68 -3.80 29.73
CA ALA A 7 -48.38 -3.74 29.08
C ALA A 7 -48.33 -4.80 27.95
N ILE A 8 -48.17 -4.35 26.70
CA ILE A 8 -47.88 -5.21 25.56
C ILE A 8 -46.35 -5.38 25.49
N LEU A 9 -45.88 -6.60 25.73
CA LEU A 9 -44.49 -6.98 25.57
C LEU A 9 -44.21 -7.20 24.08
N MET A 10 -43.57 -6.23 23.44
CA MET A 10 -43.12 -6.36 22.05
C MET A 10 -41.72 -6.99 22.06
N ALA A 11 -41.65 -8.29 21.77
CA ALA A 11 -40.38 -8.97 21.59
C ALA A 11 -39.76 -8.53 20.26
N LEU A 12 -38.71 -7.70 20.31
CA LEU A 12 -37.84 -7.48 19.15
C LEU A 12 -36.99 -8.74 18.94
N LEU A 13 -37.38 -9.53 17.95
CA LEU A 13 -36.47 -10.49 17.33
C LEU A 13 -35.41 -9.70 16.54
N CYS A 14 -34.23 -9.53 17.13
CA CYS A 14 -33.04 -9.19 16.37
C CYS A 14 -32.70 -10.38 15.46
N GLY A 15 -33.21 -10.36 14.23
CA GLY A 15 -32.67 -11.20 13.17
C GLY A 15 -31.21 -10.83 12.95
N SER A 16 -30.32 -11.82 13.05
CA SER A 16 -28.95 -11.67 12.60
C SER A 16 -28.97 -11.37 11.11
N VAL A 17 -28.67 -10.12 10.74
CA VAL A 17 -28.32 -9.79 9.36
C VAL A 17 -27.01 -10.53 9.08
N PRO A 18 -26.95 -11.46 8.10
CA PRO A 18 -25.66 -12.02 7.71
C PRO A 18 -24.76 -10.87 7.29
N ALA A 19 -23.55 -10.80 7.87
CA ALA A 19 -22.54 -9.87 7.44
C ALA A 19 -22.34 -10.10 5.94
N ALA A 20 -22.63 -9.08 5.13
CA ALA A 20 -22.26 -9.10 3.72
C ALA A 20 -20.74 -9.33 3.68
N GLU A 21 -20.31 -10.40 3.02
CA GLU A 21 -18.90 -10.55 2.65
C GLU A 21 -18.51 -9.27 1.91
N THR A 22 -17.66 -8.45 2.53
CA THR A 22 -17.08 -7.31 1.84
C THR A 22 -16.28 -7.87 0.66
N ALA A 23 -16.65 -7.51 -0.57
CA ALA A 23 -16.04 -7.98 -1.82
C ALA A 23 -14.59 -7.47 -2.04
N GLY A 24 -13.86 -7.22 -0.96
CA GLY A 24 -12.51 -6.67 -0.97
C GLY A 24 -11.61 -7.25 0.12
N SER A 25 -10.33 -7.18 -0.16
CA SER A 25 -9.22 -7.52 0.74
C SER A 25 -8.54 -6.24 1.22
N VAL A 26 -7.56 -6.37 2.12
CA VAL A 26 -6.69 -5.24 2.51
C VAL A 26 -5.80 -4.73 1.37
N PHE A 27 -5.72 -5.44 0.25
CA PHE A 27 -5.05 -4.98 -0.99
C PHE A 27 -6.01 -4.23 -1.93
N GLY A 28 -7.31 -4.21 -1.64
CA GLY A 28 -8.33 -3.57 -2.46
C GLY A 28 -9.52 -4.48 -2.79
N SER A 29 -10.48 -3.91 -3.50
CA SER A 29 -11.72 -4.53 -3.96
C SER A 29 -11.58 -5.11 -5.36
N THR A 30 -12.38 -6.12 -5.68
CA THR A 30 -12.56 -6.59 -7.07
C THR A 30 -13.43 -5.64 -7.90
N GLU A 31 -14.18 -4.75 -7.23
CA GLU A 31 -15.04 -3.76 -7.86
C GLU A 31 -14.37 -2.38 -7.91
N LYS A 32 -14.48 -1.72 -9.07
CA LYS A 32 -13.96 -0.37 -9.24
C LYS A 32 -14.84 0.65 -8.53
N SER A 33 -14.24 1.45 -7.66
CA SER A 33 -14.87 2.63 -7.06
C SER A 33 -14.32 3.94 -7.67
N ALA A 34 -15.03 5.05 -7.44
CA ALA A 34 -14.58 6.36 -7.89
C ALA A 34 -13.30 6.77 -7.15
N GLY A 35 -12.29 7.21 -7.90
CA GLY A 35 -11.00 7.62 -7.33
C GLY A 35 -10.09 6.46 -6.89
N ALA A 36 -10.46 5.21 -7.14
CA ALA A 36 -9.61 4.08 -6.81
C ALA A 36 -8.36 3.99 -7.72
N MET A 37 -7.25 3.61 -7.09
CA MET A 37 -6.05 3.14 -7.75
C MET A 37 -6.26 1.75 -8.30
N ILE A 38 -5.63 1.45 -9.44
CA ILE A 38 -5.65 0.13 -10.06
C ILE A 38 -4.38 -0.60 -9.65
N GLY A 39 -4.52 -1.65 -8.83
CA GLY A 39 -3.43 -2.53 -8.42
C GLY A 39 -3.24 -3.67 -9.41
N ILE A 40 -2.00 -3.92 -9.81
CA ILE A 40 -1.59 -5.05 -10.67
C ILE A 40 -0.50 -5.86 -9.98
N PHE A 41 -0.70 -7.18 -9.95
CA PHE A 41 0.25 -8.13 -9.40
C PHE A 41 1.29 -8.56 -10.43
N TYR A 42 2.55 -8.63 -10.01
CA TYR A 42 3.67 -9.16 -10.77
C TYR A 42 4.38 -10.25 -9.97
N ASP A 43 4.44 -11.46 -10.51
CA ASP A 43 5.26 -12.54 -9.94
C ASP A 43 6.63 -12.57 -10.63
N LEU A 44 7.68 -12.20 -9.90
CA LEU A 44 9.02 -12.07 -10.46
C LEU A 44 9.74 -13.42 -10.62
N LYS A 45 9.10 -14.52 -10.21
CA LYS A 45 9.72 -15.86 -10.21
C LYS A 45 9.45 -16.63 -11.49
N GLN A 46 8.47 -16.21 -12.29
CA GLN A 46 8.04 -16.93 -13.48
C GLN A 46 7.62 -15.97 -14.59
N ASN A 47 7.54 -16.47 -15.83
CA ASN A 47 6.98 -15.73 -16.96
C ASN A 47 5.48 -16.03 -17.13
N GLN A 48 4.82 -15.41 -18.12
CA GLN A 48 3.39 -15.63 -18.38
C GLN A 48 3.02 -17.09 -18.70
N ARG A 49 3.98 -17.91 -19.16
CA ARG A 49 3.82 -19.35 -19.41
C ARG A 49 4.06 -20.20 -18.16
N ARG A 50 4.25 -19.59 -17.00
CA ARG A 50 4.58 -20.22 -15.71
C ARG A 50 5.92 -20.96 -15.71
N GLN A 51 6.84 -20.55 -16.58
CA GLN A 51 8.20 -21.08 -16.57
C GLN A 51 9.07 -20.24 -15.63
N PRO A 52 9.96 -20.86 -14.85
CA PRO A 52 10.83 -20.12 -13.93
C PRO A 52 11.68 -19.06 -14.64
N VAL A 53 11.81 -17.89 -14.00
CA VAL A 53 12.69 -16.80 -14.42
C VAL A 53 13.71 -16.57 -13.30
N LYS A 54 15.00 -16.52 -13.67
CA LYS A 54 16.04 -16.12 -12.72
C LYS A 54 15.84 -14.65 -12.37
N VAL A 55 15.65 -14.37 -11.08
CA VAL A 55 15.41 -13.01 -10.58
C VAL A 55 16.44 -12.63 -9.52
N ASN A 56 16.95 -11.41 -9.64
CA ASN A 56 17.55 -10.70 -8.52
C ASN A 56 16.53 -9.64 -8.08
N TYR A 57 15.83 -9.92 -6.98
CA TYR A 57 14.65 -9.15 -6.54
C TYR A 57 15.00 -7.67 -6.33
N LEU A 58 16.02 -7.39 -5.51
CA LEU A 58 16.42 -6.02 -5.20
C LEU A 58 16.97 -5.31 -6.43
N GLN A 59 17.77 -5.97 -7.27
CA GLN A 59 18.25 -5.32 -8.50
C GLN A 59 17.09 -4.98 -9.45
N THR A 60 16.10 -5.87 -9.57
CA THR A 60 14.91 -5.64 -10.40
C THR A 60 14.09 -4.44 -9.87
N LEU A 61 13.95 -4.33 -8.54
CA LEU A 61 13.34 -3.14 -7.91
C LEU A 61 14.10 -1.87 -8.31
N GLY A 62 15.42 -1.86 -8.13
CA GLY A 62 16.26 -0.70 -8.47
C GLY A 62 16.14 -0.29 -9.93
N GLU A 63 16.22 -1.25 -10.86
CA GLU A 63 16.07 -1.03 -12.30
C GLU A 63 14.70 -0.47 -12.67
N PHE A 64 13.62 -0.98 -12.06
CA PHE A 64 12.26 -0.48 -12.31
C PHE A 64 12.05 0.95 -11.79
N LEU A 65 12.59 1.28 -10.62
CA LEU A 65 12.50 2.64 -10.08
C LEU A 65 13.35 3.63 -10.86
N ASP A 66 14.54 3.20 -11.32
CA ASP A 66 15.47 4.04 -12.08
C ASP A 66 15.07 4.23 -13.54
N SER A 67 14.21 3.37 -14.10
CA SER A 67 13.64 3.53 -15.44
C SER A 67 12.53 4.59 -15.50
N GLY A 68 12.15 5.17 -14.36
CA GLY A 68 10.99 6.05 -14.27
C GLY A 68 9.68 5.27 -14.29
N TRP A 69 9.66 4.10 -13.65
CA TRP A 69 8.46 3.25 -13.52
C TRP A 69 8.00 2.63 -14.86
N ASP A 70 8.94 2.39 -15.78
CA ASP A 70 8.65 1.70 -17.04
C ASP A 70 8.37 0.21 -16.82
N GLU A 71 7.10 -0.18 -16.97
CA GLU A 71 6.63 -1.57 -16.81
C GLU A 71 7.25 -2.54 -17.83
N ASN A 72 7.89 -2.06 -18.91
CA ASN A 72 8.67 -2.92 -19.80
C ASN A 72 9.82 -3.63 -19.07
N VAL A 73 10.36 -3.05 -18.00
CA VAL A 73 11.34 -3.72 -17.12
C VAL A 73 10.77 -5.01 -16.55
N LEU A 74 9.45 -5.06 -16.32
CA LEU A 74 8.75 -6.20 -15.74
C LEU A 74 8.14 -7.15 -16.77
N SER A 75 8.21 -6.83 -18.08
CA SER A 75 7.56 -7.59 -19.16
C SER A 75 7.95 -9.08 -19.25
N ARG A 76 9.12 -9.45 -18.73
CA ARG A 76 9.60 -10.84 -18.68
C ARG A 76 8.93 -11.68 -17.58
N PHE A 77 8.30 -11.04 -16.60
CA PHE A 77 7.68 -11.67 -15.46
C PHE A 77 6.20 -11.94 -15.71
N PHE A 78 5.62 -12.79 -14.88
CA PHE A 78 4.19 -13.07 -14.90
C PHE A 78 3.44 -11.85 -14.38
N ARG A 79 2.43 -11.44 -15.14
CA ARG A 79 1.54 -10.34 -14.79
C ARG A 79 0.14 -10.89 -14.54
N GLY A 80 -0.43 -10.56 -13.37
CA GLY A 80 -1.82 -10.82 -13.06
C GLY A 80 -2.76 -10.12 -14.05
N THR A 81 -3.81 -10.81 -14.46
CA THR A 81 -4.80 -10.27 -15.42
C THR A 81 -5.98 -9.59 -14.72
N LYS A 82 -6.26 -9.96 -13.47
CA LYS A 82 -7.32 -9.38 -12.64
C LYS A 82 -6.73 -8.29 -11.75
N PRO A 83 -7.09 -7.01 -11.95
CA PRO A 83 -6.69 -5.96 -11.04
C PRO A 83 -7.50 -6.01 -9.74
N VAL A 84 -6.98 -5.33 -8.73
CA VAL A 84 -7.76 -4.89 -7.56
C VAL A 84 -7.84 -3.36 -7.55
N TYR A 85 -8.81 -2.82 -6.83
CA TYR A 85 -9.07 -1.39 -6.72
C TYR A 85 -8.95 -0.93 -5.27
N ALA A 86 -8.03 -0.02 -4.99
CA ALA A 86 -7.72 0.44 -3.64
C ALA A 86 -7.79 1.96 -3.53
N THR A 87 -8.24 2.48 -2.39
CA THR A 87 -8.24 3.90 -2.07
C THR A 87 -7.07 4.33 -1.19
N ASP A 88 -6.41 3.35 -0.58
CA ASP A 88 -5.32 3.51 0.38
C ASP A 88 -4.40 2.28 0.32
N VAL A 89 -3.19 2.43 0.85
CA VAL A 89 -2.25 1.32 1.08
C VAL A 89 -1.95 1.28 2.56
N PHE A 90 -2.81 0.58 3.31
CA PHE A 90 -2.65 0.35 4.73
C PHE A 90 -2.84 -1.14 5.05
N ILE A 91 -1.78 -1.91 4.81
CA ILE A 91 -1.78 -3.36 4.94
C ILE A 91 -1.26 -3.72 6.35
N PRO A 92 -2.10 -4.31 7.21
CA PRO A 92 -1.66 -4.75 8.53
C PRO A 92 -0.69 -5.93 8.40
N THR A 93 0.01 -6.25 9.49
CA THR A 93 0.84 -7.44 9.52
C THR A 93 -0.01 -8.69 9.31
N MET A 94 0.30 -9.41 8.24
CA MET A 94 -0.43 -10.59 7.81
C MET A 94 0.51 -11.59 7.12
N SER A 95 -0.02 -12.76 6.74
CA SER A 95 0.73 -13.69 5.90
C SER A 95 0.96 -13.10 4.50
N ALA A 96 2.16 -13.30 3.95
CA ALA A 96 2.46 -13.02 2.55
C ALA A 96 1.53 -13.76 1.56
N GLY A 97 0.87 -14.85 2.01
CA GLY A 97 -0.18 -15.58 1.26
C GLY A 97 -1.38 -14.74 0.84
N ALA A 98 -1.67 -13.67 1.58
CA ALA A 98 -2.85 -12.86 1.33
C ALA A 98 -2.79 -12.06 0.03
N ALA A 99 -1.60 -11.67 -0.45
CA ALA A 99 -1.49 -10.94 -1.72
C ALA A 99 -1.88 -11.84 -2.91
N PRO A 100 -1.32 -13.06 -3.09
CA PRO A 100 -1.81 -13.97 -4.12
C PRO A 100 -3.31 -14.26 -4.04
N GLU A 101 -3.88 -14.42 -2.83
CA GLU A 101 -5.32 -14.63 -2.66
C GLU A 101 -6.16 -13.43 -3.13
N ALA A 102 -5.78 -12.21 -2.75
CA ALA A 102 -6.46 -10.98 -3.14
C ALA A 102 -6.55 -10.76 -4.66
N PHE A 103 -5.58 -11.30 -5.40
CA PHE A 103 -5.49 -11.18 -6.86
C PHE A 103 -5.99 -12.43 -7.62
N ASP A 104 -6.60 -13.39 -6.92
CA ASP A 104 -7.06 -14.67 -7.48
C ASP A 104 -5.91 -15.47 -8.15
N LEU A 105 -4.76 -15.47 -7.48
CA LEU A 105 -3.52 -16.14 -7.89
C LEU A 105 -3.09 -17.23 -6.89
N ALA A 106 -3.94 -17.57 -5.92
CA ALA A 106 -3.71 -18.68 -5.01
C ALA A 106 -3.47 -19.99 -5.80
N GLY A 107 -2.38 -20.69 -5.47
CA GLY A 107 -1.96 -21.90 -6.19
C GLY A 107 -1.30 -21.67 -7.55
N VAL A 108 -1.28 -20.44 -8.06
CA VAL A 108 -0.55 -20.03 -9.28
C VAL A 108 0.78 -19.38 -8.94
N VAL A 109 0.80 -18.58 -7.87
CA VAL A 109 1.97 -17.82 -7.40
C VAL A 109 2.28 -18.21 -5.95
N GLN A 110 3.56 -18.39 -5.64
CA GLN A 110 4.00 -18.56 -4.25
C GLN A 110 4.12 -17.21 -3.53
N PRO A 111 3.89 -17.16 -2.20
CA PRO A 111 3.91 -15.93 -1.40
C PRO A 111 5.34 -15.50 -1.05
N MET A 112 6.11 -15.15 -2.09
CA MET A 112 7.46 -14.60 -2.02
C MET A 112 7.84 -13.94 -3.34
N SER A 113 8.75 -12.96 -3.35
CA SER A 113 9.31 -12.35 -4.57
C SER A 113 8.27 -11.81 -5.57
N TRP A 114 7.32 -11.02 -5.10
CA TRP A 114 6.30 -10.38 -5.95
C TRP A 114 6.26 -8.87 -5.76
N PHE A 115 5.71 -8.17 -6.75
CA PHE A 115 5.32 -6.77 -6.65
C PHE A 115 3.81 -6.63 -6.84
N VAL A 116 3.22 -5.65 -6.16
CA VAL A 116 1.95 -5.05 -6.54
C VAL A 116 2.23 -3.58 -6.86
N ILE A 117 1.79 -3.15 -8.04
CA ILE A 117 1.90 -1.76 -8.48
C ILE A 117 0.49 -1.18 -8.58
N TYR A 118 0.20 -0.19 -7.74
CA TYR A 118 -1.01 0.62 -7.80
C TYR A 118 -0.75 1.88 -8.63
N LYS A 119 -1.65 2.18 -9.57
CA LYS A 119 -1.57 3.38 -10.41
C LYS A 119 -2.87 4.19 -10.33
N ALA A 120 -2.75 5.51 -10.25
CA ALA A 120 -3.87 6.43 -10.35
C ALA A 120 -3.44 7.80 -10.88
N GLN A 121 -4.44 8.55 -11.35
CA GLN A 121 -4.35 9.99 -11.44
C GLN A 121 -5.10 10.60 -10.27
N VAL A 122 -4.41 11.36 -9.43
CA VAL A 122 -4.97 11.94 -8.21
C VAL A 122 -4.74 13.44 -8.17
N SER A 123 -5.52 14.15 -7.35
CA SER A 123 -5.30 15.57 -7.09
C SER A 123 -5.49 15.83 -5.60
N PRO A 124 -4.67 16.67 -4.96
CA PRO A 124 -4.82 16.96 -3.54
C PRO A 124 -6.12 17.72 -3.28
N PRO A 125 -6.66 17.66 -2.05
CA PRO A 125 -7.87 18.38 -1.68
C PRO A 125 -7.70 19.92 -1.70
N GLU A 126 -6.46 20.39 -1.62
CA GLU A 126 -6.04 21.79 -1.61
C GLU A 126 -4.60 21.94 -2.11
N ASP A 127 -4.21 23.16 -2.47
CA ASP A 127 -2.83 23.45 -2.89
C ASP A 127 -1.86 23.26 -1.73
N GLY A 128 -0.64 22.80 -2.05
CA GLY A 128 0.41 22.69 -1.05
C GLY A 128 1.67 21.99 -1.53
N THR A 129 2.59 21.85 -0.59
CA THR A 129 3.78 21.00 -0.72
C THR A 129 3.56 19.76 0.14
N TYR A 130 3.67 18.58 -0.46
CA TYR A 130 3.38 17.30 0.16
C TYR A 130 4.60 16.38 0.09
N ARG A 131 4.69 15.41 1.00
CA ARG A 131 5.59 14.26 0.90
C ARG A 131 4.88 13.00 1.35
N PHE A 132 5.26 11.87 0.79
CA PHE A 132 4.81 10.58 1.28
C PHE A 132 5.65 10.13 2.47
N VAL A 133 5.01 9.44 3.41
CA VAL A 133 5.67 8.81 4.56
C VAL A 133 5.25 7.35 4.58
N GLY A 134 6.21 6.42 4.59
CA GLY A 134 5.86 5.00 4.47
C GLY A 134 6.83 4.02 5.10
N ALA A 135 6.28 2.88 5.47
CA ALA A 135 6.99 1.73 6.02
C ALA A 135 6.51 0.46 5.31
N SER A 136 7.41 -0.50 5.12
CA SER A 136 7.05 -1.79 4.53
C SER A 136 7.97 -2.89 5.01
N ASP A 137 7.37 -4.04 5.26
CA ASP A 137 8.00 -5.35 5.37
C ASP A 137 7.47 -6.17 4.19
N ASP A 138 8.11 -6.16 3.00
CA ASP A 138 9.55 -5.91 2.79
C ASP A 138 9.95 -4.62 2.05
N VAL A 139 9.24 -4.20 0.99
CA VAL A 139 9.62 -3.01 0.19
C VAL A 139 8.41 -2.19 -0.22
N MET A 140 8.58 -0.87 -0.25
CA MET A 140 7.64 0.09 -0.78
C MET A 140 8.37 1.17 -1.57
N ALA A 141 7.77 1.65 -2.65
CA ALA A 141 8.21 2.85 -3.34
C ALA A 141 7.02 3.68 -3.80
N VAL A 142 7.22 4.98 -3.98
CA VAL A 142 6.21 5.90 -4.52
C VAL A 142 6.82 6.75 -5.63
N GLY A 143 6.14 6.81 -6.75
CA GLY A 143 6.41 7.65 -7.90
C GLY A 143 5.37 8.75 -8.03
N VAL A 144 5.84 9.97 -8.30
CA VAL A 144 4.98 11.12 -8.67
C VAL A 144 5.46 11.62 -10.02
N ASN A 145 4.58 11.59 -11.03
CA ASN A 145 4.89 11.98 -12.40
C ASN A 145 6.16 11.28 -12.94
N GLY A 146 6.26 9.96 -12.71
CA GLY A 146 7.40 9.12 -13.13
C GLY A 146 8.69 9.31 -12.30
N ARG A 147 8.71 10.22 -11.32
CA ARG A 147 9.86 10.43 -10.43
C ARG A 147 9.63 9.69 -9.12
N THR A 148 10.56 8.82 -8.74
CA THR A 148 10.59 8.21 -7.40
C THR A 148 10.82 9.27 -6.32
N VAL A 149 9.86 9.39 -5.39
CA VAL A 149 9.89 10.35 -4.27
C VAL A 149 9.99 9.66 -2.91
N LEU A 150 9.73 8.36 -2.82
CA LEU A 150 9.90 7.58 -1.59
C LEU A 150 10.38 6.18 -1.94
N VAL A 151 11.34 5.67 -1.17
CA VAL A 151 11.64 4.24 -1.08
C VAL A 151 11.74 3.86 0.40
N SER A 152 10.96 2.87 0.82
CA SER A 152 10.98 2.29 2.17
C SER A 152 11.09 0.77 2.11
N HIS A 153 11.58 0.19 3.20
CA HIS A 153 11.88 -1.24 3.27
C HIS A 153 12.13 -1.70 4.70
N TYR A 154 12.05 -3.03 4.91
CA TYR A 154 12.33 -3.66 6.19
C TYR A 154 13.80 -3.51 6.59
N MET A 155 14.07 -3.67 7.89
CA MET A 155 15.42 -3.61 8.41
C MET A 155 16.26 -4.76 7.84
N GLY A 156 17.41 -4.42 7.24
CA GLY A 156 18.32 -5.41 6.62
C GLY A 156 18.15 -5.53 5.11
N THR A 157 17.07 -5.01 4.55
CA THR A 157 16.91 -4.84 3.09
C THR A 157 17.72 -3.63 2.61
N GLN A 158 18.06 -3.59 1.32
CA GLN A 158 18.81 -2.49 0.71
C GLN A 158 18.03 -1.83 -0.42
N ASN A 159 18.11 -0.50 -0.50
CA ASN A 159 17.68 0.24 -1.68
C ASN A 159 18.79 0.21 -2.74
N THR A 160 18.50 -0.41 -3.87
CA THR A 160 19.39 -0.55 -5.05
C THR A 160 19.13 0.49 -6.14
N SER A 161 18.09 1.32 -6.02
CA SER A 161 17.82 2.44 -6.94
C SER A 161 18.78 3.60 -6.70
N LYS A 162 18.68 4.65 -7.52
CA LYS A 162 19.38 5.93 -7.34
C LYS A 162 18.75 6.83 -6.29
N TRP A 163 17.53 6.55 -5.84
CA TRP A 163 16.87 7.41 -4.84
C TRP A 163 17.63 7.40 -3.51
N ARG A 164 17.79 8.57 -2.90
CA ARG A 164 18.46 8.74 -1.60
C ARG A 164 17.59 9.63 -0.73
N GLN A 165 17.31 9.17 0.47
CA GLN A 165 16.57 9.95 1.45
C GLN A 165 17.39 11.17 1.89
N GLN A 166 16.78 12.35 1.88
CA GLN A 166 17.45 13.59 2.29
C GLN A 166 17.63 13.67 3.82
N ASP A 167 16.57 13.43 4.59
CA ASP A 167 16.54 13.65 6.04
C ASP A 167 16.16 12.38 6.84
N PRO A 168 17.06 11.39 6.97
CA PRO A 168 16.77 10.12 7.66
C PRO A 168 16.56 10.27 9.17
N LYS A 169 16.98 11.39 9.77
CA LYS A 169 16.81 11.66 11.22
C LYS A 169 15.36 11.84 11.63
N GLU A 170 14.49 12.18 10.67
CA GLU A 170 13.06 12.32 10.91
C GLU A 170 12.34 10.96 10.90
N ASN A 171 13.02 9.85 10.61
CA ASN A 171 12.38 8.53 10.53
C ASN A 171 11.87 8.06 11.90
N THR A 172 10.72 7.41 11.88
CA THR A 172 10.16 6.76 13.07
C THR A 172 10.28 5.25 12.92
N LYS A 173 10.75 4.56 13.97
CA LYS A 173 10.78 3.09 13.98
C LYS A 173 9.36 2.56 14.17
N ALA A 174 8.95 1.66 13.28
CA ALA A 174 7.71 0.92 13.36
C ALA A 174 8.01 -0.59 13.34
N TRP A 175 6.97 -1.41 13.51
CA TRP A 175 7.11 -2.86 13.36
C TRP A 175 7.46 -3.24 11.92
N ALA A 176 6.74 -2.69 10.94
CA ALA A 176 6.94 -2.91 9.50
C ALA A 176 8.18 -2.16 8.93
N GLY A 177 9.23 -1.96 9.72
CA GLY A 177 10.42 -1.20 9.35
C GLY A 177 10.41 0.26 9.81
N GLU A 178 11.15 1.13 9.12
CA GLU A 178 11.16 2.57 9.43
C GLU A 178 10.08 3.29 8.60
N LEU A 179 9.25 4.10 9.27
CA LEU A 179 8.44 5.13 8.63
C LEU A 179 9.38 6.19 8.07
N ARG A 180 9.74 6.02 6.80
CA ARG A 180 10.63 6.90 6.06
C ARG A 180 9.84 8.05 5.45
N ARG A 181 10.42 9.24 5.51
CA ARG A 181 9.90 10.44 4.87
C ARG A 181 10.53 10.63 3.50
N GLY A 182 9.68 10.76 2.49
CA GLY A 182 10.05 10.97 1.10
C GLY A 182 10.43 12.42 0.80
N ASP A 183 10.70 12.66 -0.48
CA ASP A 183 10.94 13.98 -1.04
C ASP A 183 9.65 14.81 -1.05
N TRP A 184 9.81 16.11 -0.78
CA TRP A 184 8.75 17.09 -0.95
C TRP A 184 8.45 17.33 -2.44
N PHE A 185 7.18 17.42 -2.80
CA PHE A 185 6.70 17.79 -4.12
C PHE A 185 5.55 18.80 -4.01
N GLU A 186 5.41 19.66 -5.00
CA GLU A 186 4.27 20.59 -5.08
C GLU A 186 3.09 19.93 -5.79
N ALA A 187 1.88 20.17 -5.30
CA ALA A 187 0.65 19.73 -5.95
C ALA A 187 -0.45 20.78 -5.79
N LYS A 188 -1.29 20.90 -6.82
CA LYS A 188 -2.40 21.86 -6.87
C LYS A 188 -3.72 21.15 -7.01
N LYS A 189 -4.73 21.65 -6.32
CA LYS A 189 -6.09 21.14 -6.40
C LYS A 189 -6.60 21.24 -7.83
N GLY A 190 -7.23 20.16 -8.31
CA GLY A 190 -7.76 20.06 -9.65
C GLY A 190 -6.70 19.84 -10.75
N GLN A 191 -5.41 19.81 -10.41
CA GLN A 191 -4.34 19.39 -11.32
C GLN A 191 -3.98 17.93 -11.01
N PRO A 192 -4.27 16.99 -11.93
CA PRO A 192 -3.92 15.58 -11.73
C PRO A 192 -2.40 15.40 -11.69
N ILE A 193 -1.94 14.55 -10.78
CA ILE A 193 -0.61 13.96 -10.74
C ILE A 193 -0.73 12.47 -11.06
N ASP A 194 0.22 11.93 -11.83
CA ASP A 194 0.37 10.49 -11.98
C ASP A 194 1.01 9.95 -10.70
N LEU A 195 0.31 9.05 -10.03
CA LEU A 195 0.73 8.40 -8.80
C LEU A 195 0.95 6.92 -9.05
N ASP A 196 2.17 6.46 -8.81
CA ASP A 196 2.53 5.05 -8.80
C ASP A 196 2.96 4.64 -7.38
N ILE A 197 2.43 3.54 -6.87
CA ILE A 197 2.84 2.97 -5.58
C ILE A 197 3.20 1.51 -5.81
N LEU A 198 4.43 1.15 -5.48
CA LEU A 198 4.88 -0.23 -5.47
C LEU A 198 4.93 -0.70 -4.03
N ILE A 199 4.38 -1.88 -3.79
CA ILE A 199 4.68 -2.68 -2.61
C ILE A 199 5.21 -4.04 -3.06
N GLY A 200 6.05 -4.67 -2.25
CA GLY A 200 6.60 -5.97 -2.59
C GLY A 200 7.12 -6.73 -1.39
N GLU A 201 7.20 -8.03 -1.57
CA GLU A 201 7.54 -8.98 -0.53
C GLU A 201 8.65 -9.93 -1.02
N TYR A 202 9.66 -10.11 -0.19
CA TYR A 202 10.77 -11.04 -0.33
C TYR A 202 11.50 -11.20 1.02
N PRO A 203 11.67 -12.42 1.58
CA PRO A 203 11.66 -13.72 0.88
C PRO A 203 10.46 -14.63 1.19
N GLY A 204 9.46 -14.15 1.93
CA GLY A 204 8.25 -14.87 2.31
C GLY A 204 7.86 -14.56 3.75
N ASN A 205 6.89 -15.33 4.28
CA ASN A 205 6.42 -15.30 5.67
C ASN A 205 5.37 -14.21 5.95
N ILE A 206 5.78 -13.06 6.50
CA ILE A 206 4.87 -11.99 6.91
C ILE A 206 5.03 -10.79 5.99
N PHE A 207 3.97 -10.00 5.87
CA PHE A 207 3.96 -8.80 5.06
C PHE A 207 3.20 -7.67 5.77
N ALA A 208 3.66 -6.44 5.61
CA ALA A 208 2.96 -5.22 6.01
C ALA A 208 3.42 -4.04 5.15
N ALA A 209 2.54 -3.08 4.89
CA ALA A 209 2.86 -1.88 4.12
C ALA A 209 1.94 -0.73 4.49
N TRP A 210 2.50 0.39 4.95
CA TRP A 210 1.75 1.57 5.36
C TRP A 210 2.23 2.78 4.58
N LEU A 211 1.30 3.47 3.92
CA LEU A 211 1.55 4.70 3.21
C LEU A 211 0.66 5.82 3.76
N LEU A 212 1.31 6.94 4.11
CA LEU A 212 0.72 8.15 4.67
C LEU A 212 1.17 9.35 3.83
N ILE A 213 0.49 10.49 3.98
CA ILE A 213 0.86 11.74 3.29
C ILE A 213 0.97 12.91 4.27
N GLU A 214 2.06 13.65 4.18
CA GLU A 214 2.34 14.82 5.00
C GLU A 214 2.28 16.08 4.13
N LYS A 215 1.56 17.11 4.60
CA LYS A 215 1.51 18.46 4.04
C LYS A 215 2.43 19.36 4.86
N LYS A 216 3.29 20.10 4.16
CA LYS A 216 4.25 21.01 4.79
C LYS A 216 3.54 22.08 5.61
N GLY A 217 3.94 22.23 6.88
CA GLY A 217 3.38 23.21 7.80
C GLY A 217 2.04 22.82 8.44
N ALA A 218 1.49 21.64 8.12
CA ALA A 218 0.32 21.12 8.82
C ALA A 218 0.70 20.58 10.20
N THR A 219 -0.27 20.54 11.11
CA THR A 219 -0.13 19.92 12.44
C THR A 219 -0.87 18.59 12.44
N TYR A 220 -0.25 17.58 13.04
CA TYR A 220 -0.74 16.22 13.08
C TYR A 220 -0.88 15.73 14.51
N PRO A 221 -1.77 14.76 14.78
CA PRO A 221 -1.84 14.11 16.07
C PRO A 221 -0.49 13.52 16.47
N MET A 222 -0.12 13.72 17.74
CA MET A 222 1.06 13.11 18.33
C MET A 222 0.65 11.78 18.98
N VAL A 223 1.45 10.75 18.76
CA VAL A 223 1.32 9.46 19.43
C VAL A 223 2.62 9.12 20.15
N ASP A 224 2.54 8.40 21.27
CA ASP A 224 3.71 7.89 21.95
C ASP A 224 4.20 6.60 21.28
N ASP A 225 5.49 6.50 20.98
CA ASP A 225 6.09 5.20 20.68
C ASP A 225 6.21 4.32 21.93
N ARG A 226 6.67 3.08 21.72
CA ARG A 226 6.97 2.12 22.80
C ARG A 226 8.00 2.61 23.83
N HIS A 227 8.65 3.73 23.60
CA HIS A 227 9.63 4.37 24.50
C HIS A 227 9.13 5.71 25.06
N GLY A 228 7.85 6.07 24.85
CA GLY A 228 7.26 7.32 25.33
C GLY A 228 7.70 8.57 24.56
N ARG A 229 8.27 8.41 23.35
CA ARG A 229 8.61 9.55 22.50
C ARG A 229 7.41 9.92 21.65
N GLN A 230 7.06 11.20 21.64
CA GLN A 230 5.98 11.71 20.81
C GLN A 230 6.39 11.77 19.34
N ILE A 231 5.56 11.18 18.46
CA ILE A 231 5.72 11.19 17.01
C ILE A 231 4.47 11.76 16.37
N ALA A 232 4.66 12.70 15.43
CA ALA A 232 3.61 13.14 14.54
C ALA A 232 3.31 12.03 13.51
N LEU A 233 2.08 11.54 13.48
CA LEU A 233 1.61 10.62 12.44
C LEU A 233 0.77 11.39 11.41
N PRO A 234 1.29 11.61 10.20
CA PRO A 234 0.49 12.17 9.13
C PRO A 234 -0.64 11.22 8.74
N VAL A 235 -1.75 11.78 8.26
CA VAL A 235 -2.94 11.08 7.77
C VAL A 235 -3.32 11.57 6.39
#